data_AF-A0A5R2N1R8-F1
#
_entry.id   AF-A0A5R2N1R8-F1
#
_cell.length_a   1.000
_cell.length_b   1.000
_cell.length_c   1.000
_cell.angle_alpha   90.00
_cell.angle_beta   90.00
_cell.angle_gamma   90.00
#
_symmetry.space_group_name_H-M   'P 1'
#
loop_
_entity.id
_entity.type
_entity.pdbx_description
1 polymer ?
#
loop_
_entity_poly.entity_id
_entity_poly.type
_entity_poly.pdbx_seq_one_letter_code
_entity_poly.pdbx_strand_id
1 'polypeptide(L)'
;APDVYMDKIAIGPGYAEGVIDIDASPADNIASVARAKGAAVSDITACILDRPRHAKLIDAVRATGAAIRLIGDGDVAGVIHTTDPEETGIDIYLGTGGAPEGVLA
;
A
#
# COMPACT_ATOMS: atom_id res chain seq x y z
N ALA A 1 12.45 -0.44 16.35
CA ALA A 1 11.36 0.47 16.78
C ALA A 1 10.75 -0.07 18.07
N PRO A 2 10.04 0.74 18.89
CA PRO A 2 9.25 0.21 20.02
C PRO A 2 8.15 -0.73 19.50
N ASP A 3 7.71 -1.67 20.33
CA ASP A 3 6.66 -2.65 19.99
C ASP A 3 5.26 -2.00 20.06
N VAL A 4 4.98 -1.18 19.05
CA VAL A 4 3.72 -0.44 18.87
C VAL A 4 3.28 -0.52 17.41
N TYR A 5 2.06 -0.09 17.12
CA TYR A 5 1.59 0.04 15.75
C TYR A 5 2.19 1.26 15.03
N MET A 6 2.38 1.12 13.72
CA MET A 6 2.83 2.16 12.80
C MET A 6 1.98 2.11 11.55
N ASP A 7 1.54 3.28 11.08
CA ASP A 7 0.92 3.44 9.77
C ASP A 7 2.01 3.35 8.69
N LYS A 8 1.74 2.59 7.64
CA LYS A 8 2.69 2.25 6.59
C LYS A 8 2.06 2.50 5.22
N ILE A 9 2.84 3.15 4.38
CA ILE A 9 2.59 3.31 2.96
C ILE A 9 3.89 3.08 2.22
N ALA A 10 3.87 2.26 1.18
CA ALA A 10 5.07 1.94 0.41
C ALA A 10 4.74 1.69 -1.06
N ILE A 11 5.67 2.05 -1.93
CA ILE A 11 5.67 1.79 -3.37
C ILE A 11 7.08 1.35 -3.79
N GLY A 12 7.19 0.73 -4.95
CA GLY A 12 8.46 0.32 -5.52
C GLY A 12 9.38 1.46 -5.96
N PRO A 13 10.60 1.15 -6.42
CA PRO A 13 11.53 2.13 -6.98
C PRO A 13 11.05 2.66 -8.34
N GLY A 14 11.71 3.71 -8.85
CA GLY A 14 11.45 4.27 -10.18
C GLY A 14 10.40 5.39 -10.22
N TYR A 15 9.66 5.60 -9.13
CA TYR A 15 8.80 6.77 -8.94
C TYR A 15 9.60 8.00 -8.47
N ALA A 16 9.10 9.20 -8.79
CA ALA A 16 9.66 10.44 -8.26
C ALA A 16 9.41 10.56 -6.75
N GLU A 17 10.20 11.39 -6.06
CA GLU A 17 9.94 11.73 -4.65
C GLU A 17 8.56 12.39 -4.49
N GLY A 18 7.88 12.09 -3.39
CA GLY A 18 6.58 12.67 -3.05
C GLY A 18 5.38 12.09 -3.81
N VAL A 19 5.53 10.96 -4.50
CA VAL A 19 4.40 10.27 -5.16
C VAL A 19 3.38 9.75 -4.14
N ILE A 20 3.82 9.35 -2.96
CA ILE A 20 2.96 8.93 -1.85
C ILE A 20 3.15 9.84 -0.63
N ASP A 21 2.08 10.01 0.14
CA ASP A 21 2.05 10.80 1.37
C ASP A 21 1.19 10.07 2.41
N ILE A 22 1.72 9.85 3.60
CA ILE A 22 1.05 9.13 4.69
C ILE A 22 -0.14 9.92 5.27
N ASP A 23 -0.14 11.25 5.13
CA ASP A 23 -1.22 12.11 5.59
C ASP A 23 -2.33 12.28 4.52
N ALA A 24 -2.07 11.86 3.28
CA ALA A 24 -3.04 11.90 2.20
C ALA A 24 -4.05 10.75 2.30
N SER A 25 -5.23 10.93 1.69
CA SER A 25 -6.24 9.87 1.69
C SER A 25 -5.75 8.66 0.86
N PRO A 26 -6.24 7.43 1.13
CA PRO A 26 -5.93 6.27 0.30
C PRO A 26 -6.27 6.49 -1.18
N ALA A 27 -7.34 7.23 -1.45
CA ALA A 27 -7.77 7.55 -2.80
C ALA A 27 -6.77 8.46 -3.54
N ASP A 28 -6.25 9.48 -2.85
CA ASP A 28 -5.27 10.41 -3.42
C ASP A 28 -3.95 9.69 -3.73
N ASN A 29 -3.48 8.84 -2.80
CA ASN A 29 -2.28 8.04 -3.00
C ASN A 29 -2.42 7.08 -4.18
N ILE A 30 -3.55 6.35 -4.29
CA ILE A 30 -3.80 5.46 -5.43
C ILE A 30 -3.83 6.24 -6.74
N ALA A 31 -4.51 7.39 -6.79
CA ALA A 31 -4.58 8.22 -7.98
C ALA A 31 -3.21 8.79 -8.37
N SER A 32 -2.37 9.12 -7.37
CA SER A 32 -1.00 9.59 -7.57
C SER A 32 -0.12 8.50 -8.17
N VAL A 33 -0.15 7.28 -7.60
CA VAL A 33 0.58 6.12 -8.12
C VAL A 33 0.12 5.76 -9.53
N ALA A 34 -1.18 5.72 -9.79
CA ALA A 34 -1.74 5.48 -11.13
C ALA A 34 -1.20 6.48 -12.17
N ARG A 35 -1.22 7.77 -11.82
CA ARG A 35 -0.69 8.83 -12.68
C ARG A 35 0.81 8.69 -12.93
N ALA A 36 1.58 8.37 -11.90
CA ALA A 36 3.02 8.21 -12.02
C ALA A 36 3.41 6.95 -12.82
N LYS A 37 2.61 5.87 -12.72
CA LYS A 37 2.74 4.64 -13.52
C LYS A 37 2.27 4.82 -14.97
N GLY A 38 1.45 5.82 -15.25
CA GLY A 38 0.78 5.99 -16.55
C GLY A 38 -0.34 4.98 -16.79
N ALA A 39 -0.99 4.51 -15.72
CA ALA A 39 -2.03 3.49 -15.75
C ALA A 39 -3.37 4.05 -15.24
N ALA A 40 -4.47 3.31 -15.45
CA ALA A 40 -5.75 3.67 -14.82
C ALA A 40 -5.74 3.31 -13.33
N VAL A 41 -6.59 3.98 -12.54
CA VAL A 41 -6.78 3.64 -11.12
C VAL A 41 -7.19 2.17 -10.93
N SER A 42 -7.99 1.64 -11.86
CA SER A 42 -8.40 0.23 -11.87
C SER A 42 -7.28 -0.77 -12.12
N ASP A 43 -6.13 -0.30 -12.62
CA ASP A 43 -4.94 -1.14 -12.88
C ASP A 43 -3.97 -1.14 -11.69
N ILE A 44 -4.28 -0.40 -10.62
CA ILE A 44 -3.50 -0.37 -9.39
C ILE A 44 -4.00 -1.45 -8.44
N THR A 45 -3.07 -2.23 -7.89
CA THR A 45 -3.34 -3.23 -6.86
C THR A 45 -2.72 -2.82 -5.52
N ALA A 46 -3.57 -2.62 -4.51
CA ALA A 46 -3.16 -2.33 -3.14
C ALA A 46 -3.06 -3.61 -2.30
N CYS A 47 -1.95 -3.81 -1.60
CA CYS A 47 -1.78 -4.87 -0.61
C CYS A 47 -2.10 -4.35 0.79
N ILE A 48 -2.97 -5.06 1.52
CA ILE A 48 -3.48 -4.65 2.84
C ILE A 48 -3.62 -5.91 3.73
N LEU A 49 -3.23 -5.82 5.01
CA LEU A 49 -3.51 -6.88 5.98
C LEU A 49 -5.03 -7.03 6.21
N ASP A 50 -5.54 -8.25 6.15
CA ASP A 50 -6.94 -8.56 6.46
C ASP A 50 -7.15 -8.54 7.98
N ARG A 51 -7.54 -7.38 8.49
CA ARG A 51 -7.77 -7.12 9.92
C ARG A 51 -8.97 -6.20 10.08
N PRO A 52 -9.78 -6.36 11.15
CA PRO A 52 -10.92 -5.47 11.40
C PRO A 52 -10.57 -3.98 11.43
N ARG A 53 -9.37 -3.63 11.90
CA ARG A 53 -8.87 -2.24 11.92
C ARG A 53 -8.70 -1.62 10.53
N HIS A 54 -8.57 -2.42 9.48
CA HIS A 54 -8.43 -1.94 8.10
C HIS A 54 -9.75 -1.89 7.33
N ALA A 55 -10.91 -2.20 7.93
CA ALA A 55 -12.19 -2.20 7.22
C ALA A 55 -12.46 -0.88 6.47
N LYS A 56 -12.26 0.26 7.14
CA LYS A 56 -12.42 1.59 6.52
C LYS A 56 -11.43 1.85 5.39
N LEU A 57 -10.19 1.41 5.54
CA LEU A 57 -9.15 1.53 4.51
C LEU A 57 -9.52 0.69 3.28
N ILE A 58 -9.92 -0.57 3.49
CA ILE A 58 -10.36 -1.48 2.43
C ILE A 58 -11.55 -0.88 1.67
N ASP A 59 -12.55 -0.34 2.37
CA ASP A 59 -13.70 0.29 1.74
C ASP A 59 -13.30 1.54 0.94
N ALA A 60 -12.39 2.37 1.48
CA ALA A 60 -11.87 3.54 0.79
C ALA A 60 -11.13 3.17 -0.50
N VAL A 61 -10.30 2.12 -0.47
CA VAL A 61 -9.60 1.62 -1.66
C VAL A 61 -10.58 1.00 -2.67
N ARG A 62 -11.56 0.21 -2.23
CA ARG A 62 -12.58 -0.36 -3.13
C ARG A 62 -13.37 0.74 -3.86
N ALA A 63 -13.66 1.85 -3.18
CA ALA A 63 -14.40 2.96 -3.75
C ALA A 63 -13.66 3.67 -4.90
N THR A 64 -12.32 3.53 -4.99
CA THR A 64 -11.55 4.10 -6.11
C THR A 64 -11.65 3.26 -7.39
N GLY A 65 -11.99 1.98 -7.25
CA GLY A 65 -11.96 0.99 -8.33
C GLY A 65 -10.62 0.23 -8.45
N ALA A 66 -9.63 0.53 -7.61
CA ALA A 66 -8.39 -0.23 -7.52
C ALA A 66 -8.62 -1.68 -7.03
N ALA A 67 -7.75 -2.60 -7.46
CA ALA A 67 -7.73 -3.96 -6.96
C ALA A 67 -7.15 -4.03 -5.53
N ILE A 68 -7.55 -5.03 -4.76
CA ILE A 68 -7.04 -5.25 -3.40
C ILE A 68 -6.54 -6.68 -3.25
N ARG A 69 -5.29 -6.82 -2.81
CA ARG A 69 -4.68 -8.06 -2.34
C ARG A 69 -4.71 -8.08 -0.82
N LEU A 70 -5.65 -8.84 -0.26
CA LEU A 70 -5.72 -9.06 1.19
C LEU A 70 -4.73 -10.16 1.60
N ILE A 71 -3.91 -9.88 2.61
CA ILE A 71 -2.96 -10.84 3.19
C ILE A 71 -3.29 -11.13 4.65
N GLY A 72 -3.15 -12.39 5.06
CA GLY A 72 -3.44 -12.82 6.42
C GLY A 72 -2.36 -12.43 7.43
N ASP A 73 -1.11 -12.29 7.01
CA ASP A 73 0.03 -11.85 7.81
C ASP A 73 1.19 -11.43 6.88
N GLY A 74 2.27 -10.88 7.43
CA GLY A 74 3.52 -10.61 6.72
C GLY A 74 3.53 -9.29 5.97
N ASP A 75 3.37 -8.17 6.69
CA ASP A 75 3.44 -6.83 6.09
C ASP A 75 4.83 -6.46 5.57
N VAL A 76 5.92 -7.02 6.14
CA VAL A 76 7.27 -6.90 5.58
C VAL A 76 7.31 -7.42 4.14
N ALA A 77 6.83 -8.64 3.92
CA ALA A 77 6.77 -9.22 2.57
C ALA A 77 5.80 -8.42 1.68
N GLY A 78 4.67 -7.96 2.23
CA GLY A 78 3.71 -7.10 1.54
C GLY A 78 4.34 -5.81 1.00
N VAL A 79 5.19 -5.16 1.80
CA VAL A 79 5.94 -3.96 1.40
C VAL A 79 7.03 -4.31 0.37
N ILE A 80 7.83 -5.35 0.61
CA ILE A 80 8.89 -5.76 -0.33
C ILE A 80 8.31 -6.11 -1.71
N HIS A 81 7.15 -6.76 -1.79
CA HIS A 81 6.53 -7.07 -3.08
C HIS A 81 6.26 -5.83 -3.94
N THR A 82 6.04 -4.66 -3.32
CA THR A 82 5.86 -3.40 -4.07
C THR A 82 7.07 -3.03 -4.94
N THR A 83 8.26 -3.59 -4.67
CA THR A 83 9.47 -3.30 -5.44
C THR A 83 9.52 -3.99 -6.79
N ASP A 84 8.70 -5.02 -7.01
CA ASP A 84 8.58 -5.75 -8.27
C ASP A 84 7.10 -6.00 -8.61
N PRO A 85 6.36 -4.93 -9.00
CA PRO A 85 4.93 -5.02 -9.29
C PRO A 85 4.64 -5.85 -10.55
N GLU A 86 5.60 -6.03 -11.45
CA GLU A 86 5.43 -6.82 -12.68
C GLU A 86 5.33 -8.31 -12.35
N GLU A 87 6.17 -8.81 -11.44
CA GLU A 87 6.12 -10.21 -10.98
C GLU A 87 5.07 -10.44 -9.89
N THR A 88 4.93 -9.51 -8.94
CA THR A 88 4.08 -9.74 -7.75
C THR A 88 2.64 -9.28 -7.93
N GLY A 89 2.39 -8.37 -8.88
CA GLY A 89 1.10 -7.72 -9.07
C GLY A 89 0.70 -6.79 -7.92
N ILE A 90 1.64 -6.32 -7.09
CA ILE A 90 1.37 -5.40 -5.99
C ILE A 90 2.06 -4.05 -6.28
N ASP A 91 1.27 -2.99 -6.41
CA ASP A 91 1.78 -1.65 -6.74
C ASP A 91 2.06 -0.81 -5.50
N ILE A 92 1.22 -0.95 -4.48
CA ILE A 92 1.25 -0.14 -3.27
C ILE A 92 0.87 -0.99 -2.05
N TYR A 93 1.55 -0.79 -0.94
CA TYR A 93 1.13 -1.30 0.37
C TYR A 93 0.47 -0.17 1.17
N LEU A 94 -0.65 -0.45 1.82
CA LEU A 94 -1.36 0.48 2.70
C LEU A 94 -1.80 -0.23 3.99
N GLY A 95 -1.58 0.40 5.14
CA GLY A 95 -2.22 0.01 6.39
C GLY A 95 -1.33 0.11 7.61
N THR A 96 -1.80 -0.44 8.72
CA THR A 96 -1.17 -0.36 10.03
C THR A 96 -0.69 -1.74 10.49
N GLY A 97 0.59 -1.80 10.86
CA GLY A 97 1.27 -3.02 11.31
C GLY A 97 2.29 -2.72 12.40
N GLY A 98 3.10 -3.71 12.78
CA GLY A 98 4.09 -3.50 13.84
C GLY A 98 5.19 -2.53 13.41
N ALA A 99 5.57 -1.60 14.28
CA ALA A 99 6.61 -0.63 14.02
C ALA A 99 8.01 -1.27 13.79
N PRO A 100 8.41 -2.35 14.50
CA PRO A 100 9.68 -3.01 14.22
C PRO A 100 9.78 -3.51 12.78
N GLU A 101 8.70 -4.11 12.27
CA GLU A 101 8.58 -4.62 10.91
C GLU A 101 8.65 -3.50 9.88
N GLY A 102 8.09 -2.32 10.19
CA GLY A 102 8.17 -1.15 9.31
C GLY A 102 9.58 -0.59 9.13
N VAL A 103 10.50 -0.86 10.07
CA VAL A 103 11.92 -0.46 9.95
C VAL A 103 12.73 -1.48 9.15
N LEU A 104 12.29 -2.74 9.10
CA LEU A 104 12.97 -3.81 8.38
C LEU A 104 12.59 -3.87 6.89
N ALA A 105 11.35 -3.49 6.59
CA ALA A 105 10.78 -3.46 5.25
C ALA A 105 11.37 -2.33 4.41
#